data_AF-A0AAE0FY48-F1
#
_entry.id   AF-A0AAE0FY48-F1
#
_cell.length_a   1.000
_cell.length_b   1.000
_cell.length_c   1.000
_cell.angle_alpha   90.00
_cell.angle_beta   90.00
_cell.angle_gamma   90.00
#
_symmetry.space_group_name_H-M   'P 1'
#
loop_
_entity.id
_entity.type
_entity.pdbx_description
1 polymer ?
#
loop_
_entity_poly.entity_id
_entity_poly.type
_entity_poly.pdbx_seq_one_letter_code
_entity_poly.pdbx_strand_id
1 'polypeptide(L)'
;MAAKSGVAEAGKLVALGCGLGVGGYYAQAYKKVYDTEQAQQAANERLFSIRKGLSDVESKLVKAESATSTKIQERDALSKSYSAVDRAFLKAKQDRDAKKKQLEVAERAVVAAKSETGKLLEQRDTKMQDVSKAEKQLSSAISMVAEVRETLDPSYIWSSIVGKGK
;
A
#
# COMPACT_ATOMS: atom_id res chain seq x y z
N MET A 1 66.07 -34.37 -10.96
CA MET A 1 66.70 -35.01 -9.79
C MET A 1 68.21 -35.10 -10.02
N ALA A 2 68.99 -34.08 -9.65
CA ALA A 2 70.45 -34.10 -9.87
C ALA A 2 71.18 -33.11 -8.94
N ALA A 3 70.98 -33.23 -7.62
CA ALA A 3 71.66 -32.39 -6.63
C ALA A 3 72.07 -33.19 -5.37
N LYS A 4 72.46 -34.46 -5.54
CA LYS A 4 72.97 -35.31 -4.44
C LYS A 4 74.45 -35.66 -4.56
N SER A 5 75.15 -35.28 -5.63
CA SER A 5 76.54 -35.73 -5.86
C SER A 5 77.63 -34.82 -5.26
N GLY A 6 77.38 -33.52 -5.03
CA GLY A 6 78.44 -32.58 -4.61
C GLY A 6 78.81 -32.60 -3.11
N VAL A 7 77.90 -33.04 -2.24
CA VAL A 7 78.10 -32.95 -0.78
C VAL A 7 78.91 -34.13 -0.23
N ALA A 8 78.85 -35.30 -0.88
CA ALA A 8 79.58 -36.48 -0.46
C ALA A 8 81.10 -36.39 -0.73
N GLU A 9 81.52 -35.64 -1.75
CA GLU A 9 82.94 -35.44 -2.07
C GLU A 9 83.61 -34.34 -1.23
N ALA A 10 82.88 -33.30 -0.83
CA ALA A 10 83.41 -32.26 0.03
C ALA A 10 83.78 -32.75 1.45
N GLY A 11 83.05 -33.75 1.97
CA GLY A 11 83.33 -34.35 3.28
C GLY A 11 84.60 -35.21 3.32
N LYS A 12 85.04 -35.77 2.19
CA LYS A 12 86.24 -36.62 2.12
C LYS A 12 87.55 -35.84 2.00
N LEU A 13 87.52 -34.63 1.45
CA LEU A 13 88.71 -33.77 1.32
C LEU A 13 89.14 -33.10 2.63
N VAL A 14 88.22 -32.96 3.60
CA VAL A 14 88.53 -32.37 4.92
C VAL A 14 89.24 -33.35 5.85
N ALA A 15 89.21 -34.66 5.56
CA ALA A 15 89.79 -35.70 6.42
C ALA A 15 91.30 -35.95 6.23
N LEU A 16 91.94 -35.36 5.21
CA LEU A 16 93.35 -35.62 4.87
C LEU A 16 94.34 -34.48 5.20
N GLY A 17 93.87 -33.37 5.76
CA GLY A 17 94.72 -32.25 6.16
C GLY A 17 94.74 -32.04 7.67
N CYS A 18 95.72 -32.62 8.37
CA CYS A 18 96.01 -32.29 9.77
C CYS A 18 96.25 -30.78 9.94
N GLY A 19 95.38 -30.10 10.70
CA GLY A 19 95.51 -28.69 11.05
C GLY A 19 94.46 -28.27 12.08
N LEU A 20 94.82 -28.34 13.36
CA LEU A 20 94.03 -27.92 14.52
C LEU A 20 93.42 -26.52 14.31
N GLY A 21 92.10 -26.40 14.52
CA GLY A 21 91.38 -25.13 14.56
C GLY A 21 90.58 -24.80 13.30
N VAL A 22 91.20 -24.72 12.13
CA VAL A 22 90.60 -24.00 10.97
C VAL A 22 89.50 -24.80 10.24
N GLY A 23 89.64 -26.12 10.08
CA GLY A 23 88.64 -26.95 9.38
C GLY A 23 87.28 -27.07 10.08
N GLY A 24 87.26 -27.03 11.41
CA GLY A 24 86.03 -27.03 12.22
C GLY A 24 85.25 -25.72 12.12
N TYR A 25 85.95 -24.58 11.96
CA TYR A 25 85.33 -23.26 11.75
C TYR A 25 84.58 -23.21 10.42
N TYR A 26 85.19 -23.67 9.33
CA TYR A 26 84.51 -23.73 8.03
C TYR A 26 83.30 -24.67 8.07
N ALA A 27 83.42 -25.86 8.66
CA ALA A 27 82.30 -26.78 8.80
C ALA A 27 81.12 -26.20 9.61
N GLN A 28 81.39 -25.46 10.69
CA GLN A 28 80.35 -24.76 11.46
C GLN A 28 79.71 -23.61 10.68
N ALA A 29 80.49 -22.85 9.91
CA ALA A 29 79.97 -21.77 9.09
C ALA A 29 79.03 -22.30 7.99
N TYR A 30 79.42 -23.35 7.28
CA TYR A 30 78.56 -24.00 6.27
C TYR A 30 77.28 -24.58 6.88
N LYS A 31 77.37 -25.19 8.06
CA LYS A 31 76.18 -25.71 8.76
C LYS A 31 75.21 -24.58 9.13
N LYS A 32 75.71 -23.46 9.66
CA LYS A 32 74.87 -22.29 9.96
C LYS A 32 74.18 -21.73 8.73
N VAL A 33 74.91 -21.58 7.61
CA VAL A 33 74.33 -21.10 6.34
C VAL A 33 73.21 -22.04 5.88
N TYR A 34 73.45 -23.35 5.90
CA TYR A 34 72.46 -24.35 5.51
C TYR A 34 71.20 -24.32 6.41
N ASP A 35 71.39 -24.23 7.73
CA ASP A 35 70.28 -24.14 8.69
C ASP A 35 69.47 -22.83 8.49
N THR A 36 70.15 -21.72 8.17
CA THR A 36 69.47 -20.45 7.85
C THR A 36 68.71 -20.49 6.53
N GLU A 37 69.24 -21.15 5.50
CA GLU A 37 68.53 -21.34 4.22
C GLU A 37 67.28 -22.20 4.38
N GLN A 38 67.35 -23.29 5.16
CA GLN A 38 66.16 -24.07 5.49
C GLN A 38 65.12 -23.27 6.26
N ALA A 39 65.55 -22.48 7.26
CA ALA A 39 64.64 -21.61 8.02
C ALA A 39 63.99 -20.54 7.13
N GLN A 40 64.75 -19.97 6.20
CA GLN A 40 64.25 -19.01 5.21
C GLN A 40 63.22 -19.65 4.27
N GLN A 41 63.48 -20.87 3.81
CA GLN A 41 62.58 -21.60 2.91
C GLN A 41 61.27 -21.96 3.61
N ALA A 42 61.34 -22.45 4.86
CA ALA A 42 60.16 -22.71 5.68
C ALA A 42 59.36 -21.43 5.98
N ALA A 43 60.02 -20.29 6.18
CA ALA A 43 59.35 -18.99 6.34
C ALA A 43 58.65 -18.55 5.04
N ASN A 44 59.28 -18.75 3.89
CA ASN A 44 58.71 -18.42 2.58
C ASN A 44 57.48 -19.29 2.24
N GLU A 45 57.49 -20.58 2.59
CA GLU A 45 56.32 -21.46 2.43
C GLU A 45 55.15 -21.04 3.33
N ARG A 46 55.45 -20.58 4.56
CA ARG A 46 54.44 -20.00 5.47
C ARG A 46 53.88 -18.71 4.90
N LEU A 47 54.71 -17.81 4.39
CA LEU A 47 54.27 -16.56 3.75
C LEU A 47 53.39 -16.82 2.52
N PHE A 48 53.73 -17.83 1.72
CA PHE A 48 52.91 -18.23 0.57
C PHE A 48 51.53 -18.73 1.00
N SER A 49 51.48 -19.56 2.04
CA SER A 49 50.22 -20.08 2.60
C SER A 49 49.35 -18.97 3.19
N ILE A 50 49.99 -18.02 3.91
CA ILE A 50 49.31 -16.83 4.45
C ILE A 50 48.74 -15.98 3.31
N ARG A 51 49.51 -15.73 2.24
CA ARG A 51 49.04 -14.96 1.09
C ARG A 51 47.83 -15.61 0.43
N LYS A 52 47.84 -16.93 0.28
CA LYS A 52 46.70 -17.67 -0.24
C LYS A 52 45.47 -17.52 0.66
N GLY A 53 45.65 -17.69 1.98
CA GLY A 53 44.57 -17.52 2.96
C GLY A 53 43.99 -16.10 2.97
N LEU A 54 44.84 -15.08 2.83
CA LEU A 54 44.40 -13.68 2.74
C LEU A 54 43.54 -13.46 1.49
N SER A 55 43.96 -14.00 0.34
CA SER A 55 43.18 -13.91 -0.90
C SER A 55 41.81 -14.59 -0.79
N ASP A 56 41.73 -15.74 -0.12
CA ASP A 56 40.45 -16.42 0.14
C ASP A 56 39.53 -15.59 1.06
N VAL A 57 40.10 -14.91 2.06
CA VAL A 57 39.35 -14.03 2.97
C VAL A 57 38.85 -12.79 2.23
N GLU A 58 39.68 -12.14 1.42
CA GLU A 58 39.29 -10.99 0.59
C GLU A 58 38.15 -11.37 -0.35
N SER A 59 38.24 -12.52 -1.02
CA SER A 59 37.17 -13.00 -1.90
C SER A 59 35.84 -13.21 -1.16
N LYS A 60 35.89 -13.77 0.06
CA LYS A 60 34.70 -13.94 0.90
C LYS A 60 34.14 -12.61 1.38
N LEU A 61 35.00 -11.65 1.73
CA LEU A 61 34.59 -10.31 2.15
C LEU A 61 33.85 -9.59 1.03
N VAL A 62 34.40 -9.58 -0.19
CA VAL A 62 33.77 -8.96 -1.37
C VAL A 62 32.39 -9.57 -1.65
N LYS A 63 32.24 -10.89 -1.50
CA LYS A 63 30.92 -11.56 -1.66
C LYS A 63 29.94 -11.19 -0.54
N ALA A 64 30.42 -11.05 0.69
CA ALA A 64 29.58 -10.64 1.82
C ALA A 64 29.12 -9.19 1.68
N GLU A 65 30.00 -8.30 1.23
CA GLU A 65 29.69 -6.89 0.97
C GLU A 65 28.67 -6.74 -0.17
N SER A 66 28.86 -7.46 -1.28
CA SER A 66 27.91 -7.43 -2.39
C SER A 66 26.53 -7.96 -1.97
N ALA A 67 26.47 -9.09 -1.25
CA ALA A 67 25.22 -9.62 -0.73
C ALA A 67 24.53 -8.66 0.25
N THR A 68 25.29 -7.96 1.09
CA THR A 68 24.75 -6.96 2.02
C THR A 68 24.21 -5.75 1.26
N SER A 69 24.93 -5.26 0.25
CA SER A 69 24.49 -4.17 -0.62
C SER A 69 23.17 -4.49 -1.32
N THR A 70 23.02 -5.70 -1.88
CA THR A 70 21.76 -6.15 -2.50
C THR A 70 20.61 -6.15 -1.50
N LYS A 71 20.81 -6.70 -0.29
CA LYS A 71 19.78 -6.72 0.75
C LYS A 71 19.34 -5.31 1.19
N ILE A 72 20.27 -4.35 1.23
CA ILE A 72 19.94 -2.95 1.54
C ILE A 72 19.07 -2.36 0.43
N GLN A 73 19.40 -2.61 -0.85
CA GLN A 73 18.60 -2.13 -1.97
C GLN A 73 17.19 -2.72 -1.97
N GLU A 74 17.05 -4.03 -1.71
CA GLU A 74 15.76 -4.70 -1.59
C GLU A 74 14.93 -4.13 -0.43
N ARG A 75 15.55 -3.89 0.74
CA ARG A 75 14.89 -3.27 1.89
C ARG A 75 14.37 -1.87 1.54
N ASP A 76 15.17 -1.06 0.85
CA ASP A 76 14.78 0.30 0.47
C ASP A 76 13.66 0.30 -0.59
N ALA A 77 13.67 -0.67 -1.51
CA ALA A 77 12.58 -0.87 -2.46
C ALA A 77 11.27 -1.27 -1.75
N LEU A 78 11.35 -2.20 -0.79
CA LEU A 78 10.20 -2.59 0.04
C LEU A 78 9.66 -1.41 0.85
N SER A 79 10.53 -0.64 1.49
CA SER A 79 10.14 0.55 2.27
C SER A 79 9.38 1.56 1.40
N LYS A 80 9.86 1.84 0.18
CA LYS A 80 9.15 2.69 -0.79
C LYS A 80 7.79 2.11 -1.16
N SER A 81 7.69 0.81 -1.40
CA SER A 81 6.43 0.13 -1.72
C SER A 81 5.41 0.27 -0.57
N TYR A 82 5.81 0.00 0.67
CA TYR A 82 4.96 0.19 1.85
C TYR A 82 4.46 1.64 1.98
N SER A 83 5.33 2.62 1.76
CA SER A 83 4.93 4.04 1.80
C SER A 83 3.90 4.42 0.73
N ALA A 84 3.92 3.74 -0.42
CA ALA A 84 2.97 3.97 -1.50
C ALA A 84 1.62 3.35 -1.16
N VAL A 85 1.62 2.14 -0.61
CA VAL A 85 0.41 1.44 -0.15
C VAL A 85 -0.28 2.23 0.98
N ASP A 86 0.48 2.72 1.96
CA ASP A 86 -0.08 3.47 3.09
C ASP A 86 -0.75 4.78 2.62
N ARG A 87 -0.11 5.50 1.68
CA ARG A 87 -0.71 6.70 1.05
C ARG A 87 -1.98 6.36 0.27
N ALA A 88 -1.99 5.26 -0.49
CA ALA A 88 -3.18 4.83 -1.21
C ALA A 88 -4.33 4.49 -0.27
N PHE A 89 -4.02 3.80 0.84
CA PHE A 89 -5.00 3.46 1.87
C PHE A 89 -5.60 4.70 2.53
N LEU A 90 -4.76 5.69 2.91
CA LEU A 90 -5.22 6.95 3.50
C LEU A 90 -6.14 7.73 2.54
N LYS A 91 -5.80 7.78 1.25
CA LYS A 91 -6.64 8.43 0.23
C LYS A 91 -7.99 7.71 0.09
N ALA A 92 -7.98 6.38 -0.02
CA ALA A 92 -9.22 5.60 -0.10
C ALA A 92 -10.12 5.80 1.13
N LYS A 93 -9.53 5.91 2.33
CA LYS A 93 -10.26 6.20 3.56
C LYS A 93 -10.92 7.59 3.51
N GLN A 94 -10.20 8.62 3.07
CA GLN A 94 -10.74 9.97 2.91
C GLN A 94 -11.89 10.00 1.91
N ASP A 95 -11.74 9.35 0.75
CA ASP A 95 -12.79 9.28 -0.28
C ASP A 95 -14.04 8.57 0.26
N ARG A 96 -13.86 7.47 1.01
CA ARG A 96 -14.97 6.76 1.65
C ARG A 96 -15.71 7.63 2.66
N ASP A 97 -14.98 8.37 3.50
CA ASP A 97 -15.59 9.26 4.50
C ASP A 97 -16.33 10.43 3.84
N ALA A 98 -15.80 10.97 2.74
CA ALA A 98 -16.49 11.99 1.95
C ALA A 98 -17.79 11.44 1.34
N LYS A 99 -17.76 10.24 0.77
CA LYS A 99 -18.96 9.57 0.23
C LYS A 99 -20.00 9.28 1.31
N LYS A 100 -19.57 8.86 2.49
CA LYS A 100 -20.47 8.65 3.63
C LYS A 100 -21.20 9.94 4.03
N LYS A 101 -20.47 11.07 4.13
CA LYS A 101 -21.10 12.38 4.41
C LYS A 101 -22.08 12.81 3.33
N GLN A 102 -21.76 12.59 2.05
CA GLN A 102 -22.68 12.88 0.94
C GLN A 102 -23.97 12.05 1.05
N LEU A 103 -23.85 10.79 1.43
CA LEU A 103 -24.98 9.89 1.60
C LEU A 103 -25.87 10.33 2.77
N GLU A 104 -25.28 10.70 3.92
CA GLU A 104 -26.04 11.23 5.07
C GLU A 104 -26.81 12.51 4.72
N VAL A 105 -26.23 13.40 3.90
CA VAL A 105 -26.93 14.60 3.40
C VAL A 105 -28.08 14.23 2.47
N ALA A 106 -27.86 13.28 1.56
CA ALA A 106 -28.90 12.81 0.65
C ALA A 106 -30.07 12.15 1.40
N GLU A 107 -29.78 11.33 2.41
CA GLU A 107 -30.80 10.71 3.26
C GLU A 107 -31.66 11.76 3.97
N ARG A 108 -31.04 12.80 4.54
CA ARG A 108 -31.77 13.91 5.17
C ARG A 108 -32.64 14.67 4.17
N ALA A 109 -32.13 14.91 2.96
CA ALA A 109 -32.89 15.56 1.90
C ALA A 109 -34.11 14.73 1.48
N VAL A 110 -33.98 13.40 1.38
CA VAL A 110 -35.09 12.50 1.06
C VAL A 110 -36.16 12.53 2.17
N VAL A 111 -35.75 12.53 3.44
CA VAL A 111 -36.70 12.63 4.56
C VAL A 111 -37.43 13.97 4.54
N ALA A 112 -36.71 15.08 4.32
CA ALA A 112 -37.32 16.40 4.19
C ALA A 112 -38.31 16.46 3.04
N ALA A 113 -37.93 15.96 1.86
CA ALA A 113 -38.80 15.91 0.68
C ALA A 113 -40.06 15.07 0.91
N LYS A 114 -39.95 13.92 1.60
CA LYS A 114 -41.12 13.11 1.98
C LYS A 114 -42.06 13.87 2.91
N SER A 115 -41.52 14.58 3.90
CA SER A 115 -42.32 15.41 4.81
C SER A 115 -43.04 16.54 4.05
N GLU A 116 -42.36 17.26 3.16
CA GLU A 116 -42.98 18.31 2.35
C GLU A 116 -44.07 17.76 1.42
N THR A 117 -43.80 16.61 0.79
CA THR A 117 -44.79 15.93 -0.07
C THR A 117 -46.04 15.55 0.72
N GLY A 118 -45.89 15.06 1.95
CA GLY A 118 -47.01 14.78 2.85
C GLY A 118 -47.88 16.02 3.12
N LYS A 119 -47.26 17.15 3.46
CA LYS A 119 -47.97 18.43 3.67
C LYS A 119 -48.72 18.91 2.43
N LEU A 120 -48.11 18.77 1.25
CA LEU A 120 -48.74 19.15 -0.02
C LEU A 120 -49.94 18.25 -0.34
N LEU A 121 -49.87 16.95 -0.04
CA LEU A 121 -50.99 16.02 -0.19
C LEU A 121 -52.15 16.38 0.76
N GLU A 122 -51.87 16.67 2.03
CA GLU A 122 -52.88 17.13 2.99
C GLU A 122 -53.57 18.43 2.54
N GLN A 123 -52.80 19.41 2.06
CA GLN A 123 -53.35 20.65 1.51
C GLN A 123 -54.24 20.40 0.28
N ARG A 124 -53.80 19.51 -0.62
CA ARG A 124 -54.60 19.10 -1.79
C ARG A 124 -55.92 18.46 -1.34
N ASP A 125 -55.87 17.54 -0.39
CA ASP A 125 -57.08 16.84 0.10
C ASP A 125 -58.07 17.79 0.76
N THR A 126 -57.57 18.75 1.55
CA THR A 126 -58.40 19.81 2.13
C THR A 126 -59.08 20.65 1.04
N LYS A 127 -58.32 21.11 0.04
CA LYS A 127 -58.88 21.87 -1.08
C LYS A 127 -59.92 21.07 -1.86
N MET A 128 -59.69 19.79 -2.10
CA MET A 128 -60.67 18.92 -2.77
C MET A 128 -61.96 18.78 -1.97
N GLN A 129 -61.89 18.69 -0.63
CA GLN A 129 -63.09 18.70 0.20
C GLN A 129 -63.86 20.02 0.11
N ASP A 130 -63.15 21.15 0.10
CA ASP A 130 -63.78 22.47 -0.02
C ASP A 130 -64.43 22.66 -1.40
N VAL A 131 -63.79 22.20 -2.48
CA VAL A 131 -64.41 22.16 -3.82
C VAL A 131 -65.69 21.31 -3.80
N SER A 132 -65.65 20.11 -3.21
CA SER A 132 -66.84 19.25 -3.14
C SER A 132 -67.99 19.89 -2.34
N LYS A 133 -67.69 20.64 -1.27
CA LYS A 133 -68.71 21.42 -0.54
C LYS A 133 -69.29 22.54 -1.41
N ALA A 134 -68.43 23.27 -2.13
CA ALA A 134 -68.87 24.33 -3.04
C ALA A 134 -69.73 23.79 -4.19
N GLU A 135 -69.40 22.63 -4.76
CA GLU A 135 -70.22 21.94 -5.76
C GLU A 135 -71.61 21.60 -5.22
N LYS A 136 -71.71 21.03 -4.01
CA LYS A 136 -73.01 20.73 -3.37
C LYS A 136 -73.83 21.98 -3.15
N GLN A 137 -73.21 23.07 -2.70
CA GLN A 137 -73.88 24.36 -2.54
C GLN A 137 -74.37 24.92 -3.88
N LEU A 138 -73.54 24.83 -4.92
CA LEU A 138 -73.90 25.26 -6.27
C LEU A 138 -75.09 24.44 -6.82
N SER A 139 -75.06 23.11 -6.68
CA SER A 139 -76.18 22.24 -7.06
C SER A 139 -77.46 22.58 -6.31
N SER A 140 -77.37 22.84 -4.99
CA SER A 140 -78.53 23.27 -4.20
C SER A 140 -79.08 24.61 -4.69
N ALA A 141 -78.21 25.58 -4.98
CA ALA A 141 -78.62 26.89 -5.51
C ALA A 141 -79.28 26.76 -6.89
N ILE A 142 -78.74 25.91 -7.78
CA ILE A 142 -79.34 25.62 -9.08
C ILE A 142 -80.74 25.00 -8.90
N SER A 143 -80.91 24.07 -7.96
CA SER A 143 -82.22 23.48 -7.64
C SER A 143 -83.23 24.52 -7.15
N MET A 144 -82.83 25.42 -6.24
CA MET A 144 -83.69 26.50 -5.76
C MET A 144 -84.09 27.45 -6.89
N VAL A 145 -83.16 27.79 -7.79
CA VAL A 145 -83.46 28.63 -8.96
C VAL A 145 -84.44 27.92 -9.90
N ALA A 146 -84.32 26.61 -10.09
CA ALA A 146 -85.25 25.82 -10.89
C ALA A 146 -86.66 25.79 -10.28
N GLU A 147 -86.80 25.58 -8.96
CA GLU A 147 -88.08 25.64 -8.25
C GLU A 147 -88.73 27.03 -8.36
N VAL A 148 -87.95 28.10 -8.11
CA VAL A 148 -88.44 29.48 -8.24
C VAL A 148 -88.92 29.75 -9.66
N ARG A 149 -88.20 29.27 -10.67
CA ARG A 149 -88.59 29.39 -12.08
C ARG A 149 -89.90 28.67 -12.40
N GLU A 150 -90.13 27.47 -11.87
CA GLU A 150 -91.41 26.76 -12.01
C GLU A 150 -92.58 27.51 -11.35
N THR A 151 -92.37 28.06 -10.14
CA THR A 151 -93.43 28.84 -9.46
C THR A 151 -93.78 30.15 -10.17
N LEU A 152 -92.83 30.72 -10.92
CA LEU A 152 -93.00 31.95 -11.70
C LEU A 152 -93.44 31.69 -13.15
N ASP A 153 -93.69 30.44 -13.54
CA ASP A 153 -94.20 30.14 -14.88
C ASP A 153 -95.58 30.82 -15.07
N PRO A 154 -95.76 31.65 -16.12
CA PRO A 154 -97.01 32.38 -16.38
C PRO A 154 -98.25 31.47 -16.37
N SER A 155 -98.08 30.20 -16.72
CA SER A 155 -99.14 29.18 -16.73
C SER A 155 -99.63 28.84 -15.31
N TYR A 156 -98.73 28.77 -14.34
CA TYR A 156 -99.04 28.49 -12.92
C TYR A 156 -99.68 29.72 -12.25
N ILE A 157 -99.17 30.92 -12.55
CA ILE A 157 -99.73 32.20 -12.08
C ILE A 157 -101.15 32.41 -12.62
N TRP A 158 -101.40 32.16 -13.91
CA TRP A 158 -102.75 32.24 -14.47
C TRP A 158 -103.71 31.23 -13.85
N SER A 159 -103.28 29.98 -13.61
CA SER A 159 -104.14 28.97 -12.98
C SER A 159 -104.55 29.31 -11.54
N SER A 160 -103.65 29.92 -10.75
CA SER A 160 -103.90 30.28 -9.34
C SER A 160 -104.73 31.56 -9.18
N ILE A 161 -104.66 32.49 -10.13
CA ILE A 161 -105.48 33.71 -10.17
C ILE A 161 -106.89 33.40 -10.69
N VAL A 162 -107.02 32.57 -11.73
CA VAL A 162 -108.32 32.27 -12.35
C VAL A 162 -109.10 31.18 -11.58
N GLY A 163 -108.41 30.31 -10.83
CA GLY A 163 -109.05 29.24 -10.04
C GLY A 163 -109.75 29.67 -8.73
N LYS A 164 -109.52 30.90 -8.24
CA LYS A 164 -110.19 31.42 -7.01
C LYS A 164 -111.48 32.19 -7.30
N GLY A 165 -111.94 32.23 -8.54
CA GLY A 165 -113.17 32.90 -8.97
C GLY A 165 -114.30 31.93 -9.29
N LYS A 166 -114.74 31.10 -8.33
CA LYS A 166 -116.05 30.45 -8.32
C LYS A 166 -116.60 30.39 -6.90
#